data_AF-A0A8S0SUI8-F1
#
_entry.id   AF-A0A8S0SUI8-F1
#
_cell.length_a   1.000
_cell.length_b   1.000
_cell.length_c   1.000
_cell.angle_alpha   90.00
_cell.angle_beta   90.00
_cell.angle_gamma   90.00
#
_symmetry.space_group_name_H-M   'P 1'
#
loop_
_entity.id
_entity.type
_entity.pdbx_description
1 polymer ?
#
loop_
_entity_poly.entity_id
_entity_poly.type
_entity_poly.pdbx_seq_one_letter_code
_entity_poly.pdbx_strand_id
1 'polypeptide(L)'
;MAEAVEEEDYMGDLSQFLPSEASNSFSKKVSSSTASVSNSSNKKSRPQHRHEQRKLKRERDQIEEDQQTLEKIGSAIPQSNIGFKLLKQMGYTPGSALGKEGSGRAEPVGLDIRRGRAGIGREDPKVEKLRVEKENAEKKRRKEEELMVDFGSRQKERWKGRRITVNFQKAEAALAQLENRDVVEVEKKDDEDGEKEEEEEEEEEITEEDLLDMLMKLRNEFHYCLFCGCQYESMEALLSNCPGINEDEH
;
A
#
# COMPACT_ATOMS: atom_id res chain seq x y z
N MET A 1 -51.77 -51.37 -8.29
CA MET A 1 -50.82 -50.65 -7.42
C MET A 1 -50.29 -49.48 -8.22
N ALA A 2 -50.80 -48.28 -7.92
CA ALA A 2 -50.38 -47.03 -8.52
C ALA A 2 -49.61 -46.28 -7.42
N GLU A 3 -48.32 -46.04 -7.62
CA GLU A 3 -47.56 -45.09 -6.81
C GLU A 3 -47.69 -43.72 -7.46
N ALA A 4 -48.24 -42.79 -6.68
CA ALA A 4 -48.40 -41.40 -7.06
C ALA A 4 -47.02 -40.75 -7.15
N VAL A 5 -46.73 -40.16 -8.31
CA VAL A 5 -45.61 -39.25 -8.49
C VAL A 5 -46.06 -37.92 -7.89
N GLU A 6 -45.47 -37.53 -6.75
CA GLU A 6 -45.61 -36.18 -6.23
C GLU A 6 -44.91 -35.22 -7.20
N GLU A 7 -45.69 -34.46 -7.97
CA GLU A 7 -45.21 -33.34 -8.76
C GLU A 7 -44.81 -32.21 -7.79
N GLU A 8 -43.52 -32.17 -7.44
CA GLU A 8 -42.94 -31.07 -6.68
C GLU A 8 -43.10 -29.76 -7.47
N ASP A 9 -43.84 -28.85 -6.84
CA ASP A 9 -44.25 -27.52 -7.29
C ASP A 9 -43.05 -26.62 -7.66
N TYR A 10 -42.52 -26.87 -8.86
CA TYR A 10 -41.54 -26.06 -9.56
C TYR A 10 -42.24 -24.79 -10.05
N MET A 11 -42.48 -23.82 -9.16
CA MET A 11 -42.64 -22.35 -9.36
C MET A 11 -43.30 -21.63 -8.17
N GLY A 12 -43.26 -22.18 -6.94
CA GLY A 12 -44.05 -21.64 -5.82
C GLY A 12 -43.45 -20.51 -4.97
N ASP A 13 -42.13 -20.28 -4.91
CA ASP A 13 -41.57 -19.38 -3.88
C ASP A 13 -41.24 -17.96 -4.39
N LEU A 14 -42.30 -17.16 -4.58
CA LEU A 14 -42.22 -15.72 -4.88
C LEU A 14 -41.92 -14.86 -3.63
N SER A 15 -41.79 -15.45 -2.43
CA SER A 15 -41.55 -14.70 -1.19
C SER A 15 -40.17 -14.03 -1.13
N GLN A 16 -39.25 -14.42 -2.02
CA GLN A 16 -37.91 -13.82 -2.15
C GLN A 16 -37.91 -12.52 -2.98
N PHE A 17 -39.01 -12.20 -3.66
CA PHE A 17 -39.09 -11.05 -4.59
C PHE A 17 -40.05 -9.94 -4.14
N LEU A 18 -40.78 -10.12 -3.03
CA LEU A 18 -41.62 -9.07 -2.47
C LEU A 18 -40.86 -8.31 -1.36
N PRO A 19 -40.66 -6.98 -1.49
CA PRO A 19 -40.24 -6.15 -0.36
C PRO A 19 -41.31 -6.23 0.73
N SER A 20 -40.89 -6.46 1.98
CA SER A 20 -41.78 -6.43 3.14
C SER A 20 -42.27 -5.00 3.37
N GLU A 21 -43.35 -4.61 2.71
CA GLU A 21 -44.05 -3.35 2.93
C GLU A 21 -44.52 -3.27 4.39
N ALA A 22 -44.22 -2.13 5.00
CA ALA A 22 -44.53 -1.81 6.37
C ALA A 22 -46.06 -1.81 6.61
N SER A 23 -46.48 -2.43 7.71
CA SER A 23 -47.71 -2.05 8.38
C SER A 23 -47.42 -1.78 9.85
N ASN A 24 -47.52 -0.49 10.20
CA ASN A 24 -47.62 0.00 11.57
C ASN A 24 -48.81 -0.68 12.27
N SER A 25 -48.56 -1.34 13.39
CA SER A 25 -49.52 -1.34 14.49
C SER A 25 -48.80 -1.51 15.84
N PHE A 26 -49.21 -0.65 16.76
CA PHE A 26 -48.73 -0.51 18.12
C PHE A 26 -48.96 -1.79 18.94
N SER A 27 -47.96 -2.25 19.70
CA SER A 27 -48.11 -2.48 21.14
C SER A 27 -46.80 -2.93 21.79
N LYS A 28 -46.60 -2.38 22.98
CA LYS A 28 -45.43 -2.41 23.84
C LYS A 28 -45.49 -3.66 24.73
N LYS A 29 -44.49 -4.54 24.72
CA LYS A 29 -44.08 -5.27 25.93
C LYS A 29 -42.68 -5.83 25.86
N VAL A 30 -41.90 -5.40 26.85
CA VAL A 30 -40.54 -5.81 27.18
C VAL A 30 -40.60 -7.16 27.89
N SER A 31 -39.78 -8.11 27.49
CA SER A 31 -39.32 -9.19 28.36
C SER A 31 -38.05 -9.82 27.80
N SER A 32 -36.99 -9.65 28.58
CA SER A 32 -35.66 -10.23 28.49
C SER A 32 -35.68 -11.76 28.57
N SER A 33 -35.01 -12.45 27.64
CA SER A 33 -34.33 -13.71 27.93
C SER A 33 -33.32 -14.06 26.82
N THR A 34 -32.05 -14.03 27.22
CA THR A 34 -30.96 -14.95 26.83
C THR A 34 -31.02 -15.61 25.45
N ALA A 35 -30.28 -15.05 24.50
CA ALA A 35 -29.94 -15.71 23.24
C ALA A 35 -28.55 -16.36 23.34
N SER A 36 -28.52 -17.64 23.72
CA SER A 36 -27.40 -18.53 23.40
C SER A 36 -27.54 -18.93 21.93
N VAL A 37 -26.89 -18.20 21.02
CA VAL A 37 -26.87 -18.54 19.60
C VAL A 37 -25.64 -19.39 19.31
N SER A 38 -25.91 -20.69 19.16
CA SER A 38 -25.03 -21.69 18.57
C SER A 38 -24.42 -21.23 17.25
N ASN A 39 -23.09 -21.33 17.14
CA ASN A 39 -22.35 -21.23 15.90
C ASN A 39 -22.82 -22.30 14.90
N SER A 40 -23.66 -21.91 13.95
CA SER A 40 -23.96 -22.73 12.79
C SER A 40 -24.13 -21.84 11.56
N SER A 41 -23.19 -21.91 10.60
CA SER A 41 -23.49 -21.88 9.15
C SER A 41 -22.26 -21.72 8.24
N ASN A 42 -21.25 -22.59 8.36
CA ASN A 42 -20.26 -22.79 7.28
C ASN A 42 -20.81 -23.57 6.05
N LYS A 43 -22.13 -23.50 5.78
CA LYS A 43 -22.80 -24.30 4.73
C LYS A 43 -23.19 -23.51 3.47
N LYS A 44 -22.74 -22.27 3.28
CA LYS A 44 -23.12 -21.43 2.12
C LYS A 44 -22.11 -21.41 0.95
N SER A 45 -20.93 -22.04 1.03
CA SER A 45 -19.87 -21.87 0.01
C SER A 45 -19.77 -22.94 -1.10
N ARG A 46 -20.35 -24.13 -0.93
CA ARG A 46 -20.12 -25.28 -1.85
C ARG A 46 -20.63 -25.10 -3.29
N PRO A 47 -21.84 -24.56 -3.55
CA PRO A 47 -22.35 -24.41 -4.91
C PRO A 47 -21.65 -23.29 -5.70
N GLN A 48 -21.36 -22.15 -5.05
CA GLN A 48 -20.69 -21.01 -5.69
C GLN A 48 -19.25 -21.35 -6.09
N HIS A 49 -18.51 -22.03 -5.22
CA HIS A 49 -17.16 -22.49 -5.50
C HIS A 49 -17.09 -23.48 -6.68
N ARG A 50 -18.08 -24.37 -6.83
CA ARG A 50 -18.15 -25.30 -7.98
C ARG A 50 -18.42 -24.57 -9.30
N HIS A 51 -19.29 -23.56 -9.28
CA HIS A 51 -19.56 -22.75 -10.48
C HIS A 51 -18.32 -21.95 -10.90
N GLU A 52 -17.63 -21.34 -9.92
CA GLU A 52 -16.40 -20.58 -10.14
C GLU A 52 -15.27 -21.46 -10.69
N GLN A 53 -15.04 -22.63 -10.11
CA GLN A 53 -14.05 -23.59 -10.63
C GLN A 53 -14.35 -24.03 -12.07
N ARG A 54 -15.62 -24.28 -12.41
CA ARG A 54 -16.02 -24.61 -13.79
C ARG A 54 -15.75 -23.46 -14.75
N LYS A 55 -15.97 -22.21 -14.33
CA LYS A 55 -15.67 -21.02 -15.12
C LYS A 55 -14.16 -20.89 -15.38
N LEU A 56 -13.34 -21.03 -14.33
CA LEU A 56 -11.88 -20.99 -14.43
C LEU A 56 -11.32 -22.10 -15.32
N LYS A 57 -11.89 -23.32 -15.24
CA LYS A 57 -11.51 -24.43 -16.12
C LYS A 57 -11.80 -24.09 -17.57
N ARG A 58 -13.02 -23.63 -17.89
CA ARG A 58 -13.38 -23.22 -19.26
C ARG A 58 -12.48 -22.11 -19.79
N GLU A 59 -12.12 -21.15 -18.95
CA GLU A 59 -11.22 -20.06 -19.35
C GLU A 59 -9.81 -20.56 -19.65
N ARG A 60 -9.30 -21.49 -18.85
CA ARG A 60 -8.01 -22.15 -19.10
C ARG A 60 -8.00 -22.92 -20.40
N ASP A 61 -9.02 -23.76 -20.61
CA ASP A 61 -9.15 -24.58 -21.82
C ASP A 61 -9.18 -23.68 -23.08
N GLN A 62 -9.85 -22.52 -23.02
CA GLN A 62 -9.87 -21.53 -24.11
C GLN A 62 -8.49 -20.92 -24.40
N ILE A 63 -7.73 -20.59 -23.35
CA ILE A 63 -6.38 -20.02 -23.49
C ILE A 63 -5.44 -21.05 -24.12
N GLU A 64 -5.52 -22.30 -23.68
CA GLU A 64 -4.71 -23.40 -24.22
C GLU A 64 -5.05 -23.66 -25.69
N GLU A 65 -6.34 -23.67 -26.05
CA GLU A 65 -6.78 -23.76 -27.45
C GLU A 65 -6.25 -22.59 -28.31
N ASP A 66 -6.29 -21.36 -27.80
CA ASP A 66 -5.80 -20.18 -28.51
C ASP A 66 -4.29 -20.24 -28.74
N GLN A 67 -3.53 -20.60 -27.70
CA GLN A 67 -2.09 -20.81 -27.78
C GLN A 67 -1.76 -21.89 -28.82
N GLN A 68 -2.41 -23.04 -28.71
CA GLN A 68 -2.19 -24.15 -29.65
C GLN A 68 -2.56 -23.76 -31.09
N THR A 69 -3.60 -22.96 -31.27
CA THR A 69 -4.01 -22.47 -32.60
C THR A 69 -2.94 -21.54 -33.17
N LEU A 70 -2.45 -20.57 -32.39
CA LEU A 70 -1.38 -19.65 -32.80
C LEU A 70 -0.07 -20.38 -33.11
N GLU A 71 0.32 -21.36 -32.29
CA GLU A 71 1.50 -22.20 -32.53
C GLU A 71 1.39 -23.00 -33.83
N LYS A 72 0.23 -23.62 -34.09
CA LYS A 72 -0.03 -24.38 -35.32
C LYS A 72 0.03 -23.49 -36.56
N ILE A 73 -0.49 -22.26 -36.47
CA ILE A 73 -0.43 -21.29 -37.57
C ILE A 73 1.01 -20.80 -37.79
N GLY A 74 1.78 -20.62 -36.73
CA GLY A 74 3.19 -20.21 -36.81
C GLY A 74 4.14 -21.30 -37.31
N SER A 75 3.80 -22.58 -37.09
CA SER A 75 4.63 -23.70 -37.51
C SER A 75 4.52 -23.99 -39.02
N ALA A 76 5.67 -24.23 -39.67
CA ALA A 76 5.68 -24.64 -41.07
C ALA A 76 5.08 -26.05 -41.25
N ILE A 77 4.37 -26.27 -42.36
CA ILE A 77 3.78 -27.57 -42.69
C ILE A 77 4.91 -28.62 -42.80
N PRO A 78 4.80 -29.77 -42.12
CA PRO A 78 5.85 -30.79 -42.14
C PRO A 78 6.02 -31.40 -43.54
N GLN A 79 7.25 -31.76 -43.89
CA GLN A 79 7.58 -32.33 -45.21
C GLN A 79 6.92 -33.70 -45.47
N SER A 80 6.49 -34.39 -44.41
CA SER A 80 5.74 -35.64 -44.50
C SER A 80 4.33 -35.44 -45.04
N ASN A 81 3.76 -34.23 -44.93
CA ASN A 81 2.43 -33.89 -45.40
C ASN A 81 2.34 -34.04 -46.93
N ILE A 82 1.28 -34.70 -47.39
CA ILE A 82 1.00 -34.93 -48.81
C ILE A 82 0.93 -33.62 -49.57
N GLY A 83 0.34 -32.57 -48.99
CA GLY A 83 0.25 -31.25 -49.62
C GLY A 83 1.61 -30.60 -49.83
N PHE A 84 2.54 -30.74 -48.88
CA PHE A 84 3.91 -30.23 -49.03
C PHE A 84 4.66 -30.97 -50.14
N LYS A 85 4.51 -32.30 -50.22
CA LYS A 85 5.10 -33.12 -51.29
C LYS A 85 4.57 -32.71 -52.67
N LEU A 86 3.26 -32.47 -52.78
CA LEU A 86 2.64 -32.01 -54.02
C LEU A 86 3.15 -30.61 -54.42
N LEU A 87 3.20 -29.66 -53.47
CA LEU A 87 3.75 -28.33 -53.71
C LEU A 87 5.19 -28.39 -54.22
N LYS A 88 6.03 -29.22 -53.58
CA LYS A 88 7.42 -29.43 -53.99
C LYS A 88 7.54 -29.99 -55.41
N GLN A 89 6.66 -30.91 -55.81
CA GLN A 89 6.61 -31.44 -57.18
C GLN A 89 6.19 -30.39 -58.21
N MET A 90 5.39 -29.41 -57.81
CA MET A 90 4.97 -28.28 -58.64
C MET A 90 6.01 -27.15 -58.70
N GLY A 91 7.20 -27.35 -58.10
CA GLY A 91 8.30 -26.38 -58.13
C GLY A 91 8.34 -25.40 -56.96
N TYR A 92 7.54 -25.62 -55.91
CA TYR A 92 7.67 -24.84 -54.67
C TYR A 92 8.98 -25.16 -53.93
N THR A 93 9.75 -24.13 -53.59
CA THR A 93 10.90 -24.23 -52.71
C THR A 93 10.56 -23.68 -51.31
N PRO A 94 10.94 -24.36 -50.22
CA PRO A 94 10.61 -23.91 -48.88
C PRO A 94 11.20 -22.53 -48.61
N GLY A 95 10.34 -21.59 -48.21
CA GLY A 95 10.72 -20.19 -47.98
C GLY A 95 10.55 -19.27 -49.20
N SER A 96 10.23 -19.80 -50.37
CA SER A 96 9.87 -18.98 -51.54
C SER A 96 8.41 -18.52 -51.47
N ALA A 97 8.17 -17.32 -51.97
CA ALA A 97 6.82 -16.84 -52.26
C ALA A 97 6.29 -17.49 -53.55
N LEU A 98 4.99 -17.76 -53.59
CA LEU A 98 4.32 -18.29 -54.78
C LEU A 98 4.10 -17.18 -55.83
N GLY A 99 4.15 -17.52 -57.12
CA GLY A 99 3.88 -16.61 -58.24
C GLY A 99 5.02 -16.55 -59.26
N LYS A 100 4.76 -15.95 -60.44
CA LYS A 100 5.67 -15.93 -61.61
C LYS A 100 7.06 -15.35 -61.30
N GLU A 101 7.15 -14.44 -60.34
CA GLU A 101 8.38 -13.82 -59.84
C GLU A 101 8.45 -13.87 -58.29
N GLY A 102 7.69 -14.75 -57.65
CA GLY A 102 7.54 -14.73 -56.18
C GLY A 102 6.77 -13.52 -55.66
N SER A 103 5.81 -13.02 -56.44
CA SER A 103 4.98 -11.85 -56.08
C SER A 103 3.97 -12.09 -54.96
N GLY A 104 3.78 -13.35 -54.53
CA GLY A 104 2.90 -13.71 -53.42
C GLY A 104 3.52 -13.43 -52.05
N ARG A 105 2.72 -13.64 -51.00
CA ARG A 105 3.22 -13.58 -49.61
C ARG A 105 3.90 -14.90 -49.26
N ALA A 106 5.10 -14.83 -48.70
CA ALA A 106 5.82 -16.00 -48.18
C ALA A 106 5.31 -16.40 -46.78
N GLU A 107 4.80 -15.44 -46.01
CA GLU A 107 4.30 -15.65 -44.66
C GLU A 107 2.77 -15.73 -44.61
N PRO A 108 2.22 -16.61 -43.74
CA PRO A 108 0.78 -16.70 -43.53
C PRO A 108 0.20 -15.40 -42.98
N VAL A 109 -1.09 -15.17 -43.19
CA VAL A 109 -1.79 -14.00 -42.65
C VAL A 109 -1.92 -14.15 -41.14
N GLY A 110 -1.55 -13.11 -40.39
CA GLY A 110 -1.72 -13.06 -38.94
C GLY A 110 -3.19 -13.14 -38.53
N LEU A 111 -3.45 -13.82 -37.42
CA LEU A 111 -4.78 -14.07 -36.89
C LEU A 111 -4.88 -13.55 -35.45
N ASP A 112 -5.81 -12.64 -35.21
CA ASP A 112 -6.16 -12.15 -33.87
C ASP A 112 -7.38 -12.89 -33.35
N ILE A 113 -7.18 -13.78 -32.38
CA ILE A 113 -8.26 -14.57 -31.79
C ILE A 113 -8.98 -13.74 -30.72
N ARG A 114 -10.24 -13.36 -30.99
CA ARG A 114 -11.09 -12.62 -30.04
C ARG A 114 -12.23 -13.53 -29.56
N ARG A 115 -12.24 -13.89 -28.27
CA ARG A 115 -13.33 -14.68 -27.65
C ARG A 115 -14.44 -13.84 -27.01
N GLY A 116 -14.28 -12.51 -27.02
CA GLY A 116 -15.25 -11.56 -26.48
C GLY A 116 -16.40 -11.25 -27.44
N ARG A 117 -17.49 -10.71 -26.90
CA ARG A 117 -18.60 -10.09 -27.66
C ARG A 117 -18.49 -8.57 -27.72
N ALA A 118 -17.34 -8.01 -27.32
CA ALA A 118 -17.11 -6.57 -27.40
C ALA A 118 -16.99 -6.14 -28.87
N GLY A 119 -17.36 -4.89 -29.15
CA GLY A 119 -17.25 -4.33 -30.50
C GLY A 119 -15.81 -4.38 -31.03
N ILE A 120 -15.68 -4.45 -32.35
CA ILE A 120 -14.40 -4.25 -33.03
C ILE A 120 -13.87 -2.85 -32.68
N GLY A 121 -12.60 -2.77 -32.28
CA GLY A 121 -11.96 -1.51 -31.85
C GLY A 121 -11.98 -1.22 -30.34
N ARG A 122 -12.70 -1.99 -29.51
CA ARG A 122 -12.63 -1.86 -28.05
C ARG A 122 -11.58 -2.81 -27.49
N GLU A 123 -10.73 -2.34 -26.57
CA GLU A 123 -9.75 -3.18 -25.87
C GLU A 123 -10.46 -4.31 -25.10
N ASP A 124 -9.82 -5.48 -25.05
CA ASP A 124 -10.35 -6.61 -24.31
C ASP A 124 -10.43 -6.26 -22.81
N PRO A 125 -11.54 -6.59 -22.12
CA PRO A 125 -11.74 -6.19 -20.73
C PRO A 125 -10.67 -6.74 -19.78
N LYS A 126 -9.99 -7.83 -20.17
CA LYS A 126 -8.86 -8.39 -19.41
C LYS A 126 -7.63 -7.49 -19.48
N VAL A 127 -7.34 -6.93 -20.67
CA VAL A 127 -6.20 -6.05 -20.88
C VAL A 127 -6.40 -4.74 -20.12
N GLU A 128 -7.60 -4.16 -20.20
CA GLU A 128 -7.98 -2.97 -19.43
C GLU A 128 -7.86 -3.18 -17.92
N LYS A 129 -8.37 -4.31 -17.40
CA LYS A 129 -8.27 -4.64 -15.97
C LYS A 129 -6.83 -4.75 -15.49
N LEU A 130 -5.96 -5.41 -16.27
CA LEU A 130 -4.53 -5.52 -15.94
C LEU A 130 -3.83 -4.15 -15.94
N ARG A 131 -4.18 -3.26 -16.88
CA ARG A 131 -3.64 -1.89 -16.94
C ARG A 131 -4.02 -1.10 -15.70
N VAL A 132 -5.31 -1.10 -15.34
CA VAL A 132 -5.83 -0.42 -14.15
C VAL A 132 -5.24 -0.99 -12.86
N GLU A 133 -5.12 -2.32 -12.75
CA GLU A 133 -4.51 -2.97 -11.58
C GLU A 133 -3.04 -2.58 -11.41
N LYS A 134 -2.27 -2.52 -12.50
CA LYS A 134 -0.88 -2.08 -12.48
C LYS A 134 -0.73 -0.62 -12.04
N GLU A 135 -1.55 0.28 -12.59
CA GLU A 135 -1.56 1.70 -12.21
C GLU A 135 -1.93 1.88 -10.73
N ASN A 136 -2.92 1.14 -10.24
CA ASN A 136 -3.32 1.19 -8.83
C ASN A 136 -2.23 0.62 -7.90
N ALA A 137 -1.54 -0.44 -8.30
CA ALA A 137 -0.42 -0.99 -7.54
C ALA A 137 0.74 0.01 -7.45
N GLU A 138 1.05 0.70 -8.55
CA GLU A 138 2.07 1.74 -8.57
C GLU A 138 1.70 2.94 -7.70
N LYS A 139 0.45 3.42 -7.79
CA LYS A 139 -0.07 4.48 -6.91
C LYS A 139 -0.01 4.09 -5.44
N LYS A 140 -0.33 2.84 -5.11
CA LYS A 140 -0.25 2.33 -3.74
C LYS A 140 1.20 2.32 -3.25
N ARG A 141 2.13 1.81 -4.06
CA ARG A 141 3.56 1.78 -3.72
C ARG A 141 4.11 3.19 -3.47
N ARG A 142 3.78 4.14 -4.35
CA ARG A 142 4.19 5.54 -4.19
C ARG A 142 3.66 6.17 -2.88
N LYS A 143 2.39 5.94 -2.55
CA LYS A 143 1.81 6.43 -1.29
C LYS A 143 2.49 5.81 -0.06
N GLU A 144 2.83 4.54 -0.12
CA GLU A 144 3.53 3.85 0.97
C GLU A 144 4.95 4.41 1.16
N GLU A 145 5.68 4.65 0.07
CA GLU A 145 6.99 5.32 0.11
C GLU A 145 6.89 6.74 0.69
N GLU A 146 5.89 7.52 0.29
CA GLU A 146 5.63 8.87 0.81
C GLU A 146 5.34 8.86 2.32
N LEU A 147 4.45 7.96 2.78
CA LEU A 147 4.15 7.80 4.20
C LEU A 147 5.38 7.39 5.04
N MET A 148 6.29 6.58 4.47
CA MET A 148 7.51 6.17 5.15
C MET A 148 8.49 7.35 5.34
N VAL A 149 8.61 8.23 4.35
CA VAL A 149 9.43 9.44 4.43
C VAL A 149 8.87 10.41 5.47
N ASP A 150 7.55 10.60 5.49
CA ASP A 150 6.88 11.45 6.48
C ASP A 150 7.08 10.95 7.91
N PHE A 151 6.95 9.63 8.12
CA PHE A 151 7.19 9.02 9.43
C PHE A 151 8.62 9.26 9.93
N GLY A 152 9.62 9.04 9.08
CA GLY A 152 11.03 9.28 9.41
C GLY A 152 11.31 10.75 9.72
N SER A 153 10.64 11.68 9.02
CA SER A 153 10.81 13.13 9.23
C SER A 153 10.22 13.57 10.58
N ARG A 154 9.01 13.10 10.91
CA ARG A 154 8.35 13.38 12.19
C ARG A 154 9.14 12.84 13.40
N GLN A 155 9.73 11.65 13.28
CA GLN A 155 10.58 11.13 14.35
C GLN A 155 11.82 11.99 14.55
N LYS A 156 12.52 12.38 13.47
CA LYS A 156 13.70 13.26 13.56
C LYS A 156 13.37 14.62 14.19
N GLU A 157 12.25 15.21 13.82
CA GLU A 157 11.79 16.49 14.37
C GLU A 157 11.50 16.40 15.87
N ARG A 158 10.82 15.35 16.32
CA ARG A 158 10.61 15.09 17.76
C ARG A 158 11.92 14.94 18.54
N TRP A 159 12.91 14.25 17.96
CA TRP A 159 14.21 14.05 18.61
C TRP A 159 14.99 15.36 18.69
N LYS A 160 14.94 16.20 17.64
CA LYS A 160 15.51 17.54 17.65
C LYS A 160 14.85 18.41 18.73
N GLY A 161 13.52 18.48 18.77
CA GLY A 161 12.76 19.21 19.79
C GLY A 161 13.16 18.81 21.21
N ARG A 162 13.17 17.49 21.51
CA ARG A 162 13.63 16.99 22.82
C ARG A 162 15.08 17.34 23.15
N ARG A 163 15.97 17.37 22.15
CA ARG A 163 17.38 17.73 22.35
C ARG A 163 17.49 19.22 22.71
N ILE A 164 16.71 20.08 22.05
CA ILE A 164 16.67 21.53 22.32
C ILE A 164 16.19 21.78 23.76
N THR A 165 15.07 21.18 24.16
CA THR A 165 14.51 21.37 25.52
C THR A 165 15.49 20.93 26.61
N VAL A 166 16.11 19.76 26.44
CA VAL A 166 17.10 19.24 27.40
C VAL A 166 18.33 20.13 27.47
N ASN A 167 18.82 20.64 26.34
CA ASN A 167 19.98 21.54 26.33
C ASN A 167 19.65 22.90 26.94
N PHE A 168 18.44 23.41 26.72
CA PHE A 168 17.98 24.67 27.31
C PHE A 168 17.94 24.58 28.83
N GLN A 169 17.34 23.53 29.37
CA GLN A 169 17.30 23.29 30.81
C GLN A 169 18.71 23.15 31.42
N LYS A 170 19.66 22.53 30.70
CA LYS A 170 21.06 22.47 31.15
C LYS A 170 21.74 23.84 31.13
N ALA A 171 21.49 24.64 30.09
CA ALA A 171 22.02 26.00 29.98
C ALA A 171 21.50 26.89 31.11
N GLU A 172 20.20 26.79 31.40
CA GLU A 172 19.53 27.51 32.48
C GLU A 172 20.10 27.11 33.85
N ALA A 173 20.25 25.80 34.09
CA ALA A 173 20.86 25.31 35.32
C ALA A 173 22.32 25.79 35.49
N ALA A 174 23.11 25.81 34.42
CA ALA A 174 24.48 26.33 34.44
C ALA A 174 24.52 27.85 34.71
N LEU A 175 23.61 28.62 34.12
CA LEU A 175 23.47 30.05 34.42
C LEU A 175 23.12 30.28 35.88
N ALA A 176 22.14 29.56 36.42
CA ALA A 176 21.74 29.69 37.82
C ALA A 176 22.90 29.41 38.78
N GLN A 177 23.74 28.41 38.49
CA GLN A 177 24.94 28.11 39.24
C GLN A 177 25.99 29.24 39.16
N LEU A 178 26.23 29.78 37.97
CA LEU A 178 27.22 30.84 37.74
C LEU A 178 26.78 32.20 38.30
N GLU A 179 25.46 32.45 38.35
CA GLU A 179 24.86 33.64 38.95
C GLU A 179 24.80 33.60 40.49
N ASN A 180 25.27 32.50 41.13
CA ASN A 180 25.17 32.27 42.57
C ASN A 180 23.75 32.46 43.12
N ARG A 181 22.74 32.10 42.33
CA ARG A 181 21.33 32.12 42.74
C ARG A 181 21.02 30.74 43.33
N ASP A 182 20.49 30.69 44.56
CA ASP A 182 20.22 29.43 45.27
C ASP A 182 19.51 28.42 44.34
N VAL A 183 20.17 27.28 44.10
CA VAL A 183 19.66 26.19 43.26
C VAL A 183 18.44 25.61 43.97
N VAL A 184 17.24 25.99 43.56
CA VAL A 184 16.04 25.21 43.86
C VAL A 184 16.16 23.93 43.04
N GLU A 185 16.46 22.81 43.70
CA GLU A 185 16.49 21.49 43.10
C GLU A 185 15.13 21.22 42.44
N VAL A 186 15.06 21.33 41.12
CA VAL A 186 13.92 20.83 40.35
C VAL A 186 14.02 19.31 40.40
N GLU A 187 13.10 18.69 41.13
CA GLU A 187 12.97 17.24 41.22
C GLU A 187 12.92 16.64 39.81
N LYS A 188 13.89 15.77 39.50
CA LYS A 188 13.85 14.95 38.30
C LYS A 188 12.61 14.05 38.39
N LYS A 189 11.57 14.35 37.60
CA LYS A 189 10.55 13.37 37.28
C LYS A 189 11.21 12.35 36.36
N ASP A 190 11.63 11.23 36.93
CA ASP A 190 11.99 10.05 36.17
C ASP A 190 10.76 9.65 35.34
N ASP A 191 10.91 9.67 34.01
CA ASP A 191 9.89 9.27 33.05
C ASP A 191 9.60 7.77 33.17
N GLU A 192 8.70 7.42 34.09
CA GLU A 192 8.01 6.13 34.07
C GLU A 192 6.78 6.24 33.17
N ASP A 193 6.85 5.48 32.07
CA ASP A 193 5.87 5.26 31.01
C ASP A 193 4.42 5.28 31.56
N GLY A 194 3.70 6.38 31.32
CA GLY A 194 2.33 6.54 31.80
C GLY A 194 1.66 7.75 31.18
N GLU A 195 0.73 7.49 30.28
CA GLU A 195 -0.21 8.47 29.71
C GLU A 195 -0.69 9.45 30.78
N LYS A 196 -0.31 10.72 30.66
CA LYS A 196 -0.91 11.81 31.41
C LYS A 196 -1.60 12.76 30.44
N GLU A 197 -2.90 12.89 30.72
CA GLU A 197 -3.86 13.77 30.10
C GLU A 197 -3.38 15.23 30.12
N GLU A 198 -3.81 15.93 29.09
CA GLU A 198 -3.62 17.34 28.79
C GLU A 198 -4.01 18.23 29.99
N GLU A 199 -3.01 18.82 30.65
CA GLU A 199 -3.15 20.17 31.21
C GLU A 199 -2.45 21.11 30.22
N GLU A 200 -3.25 21.90 29.51
CA GLU A 200 -2.82 23.11 28.79
C GLU A 200 -2.28 24.12 29.83
N GLU A 201 -1.08 23.90 30.34
CA GLU A 201 -0.22 25.04 30.64
C GLU A 201 0.46 25.41 29.31
N GLU A 202 0.34 26.68 28.91
CA GLU A 202 1.19 27.30 27.89
C GLU A 202 2.65 27.23 28.38
N GLU A 203 3.26 26.05 28.45
CA GLU A 203 4.70 25.93 28.50
C GLU A 203 5.19 26.44 27.15
N GLU A 204 5.72 27.66 27.14
CA GLU A 204 6.35 28.29 25.97
C GLU A 204 7.22 27.24 25.27
N GLU A 205 6.85 26.87 24.04
CA GLU A 205 7.55 25.83 23.28
C GLU A 205 8.99 26.31 23.08
N ILE A 206 9.91 25.80 23.90
CA ILE A 206 11.31 26.24 23.92
C ILE A 206 11.87 26.12 22.51
N THR A 207 12.13 27.26 21.89
CA THR A 207 12.60 27.31 20.51
C THR A 207 14.11 27.13 20.43
N GLU A 208 14.61 26.83 19.23
CA GLU A 208 16.06 26.82 18.97
C GLU A 208 16.70 28.19 19.27
N GLU A 209 15.95 29.27 19.07
CA GLU A 209 16.40 30.64 19.30
C GLU A 209 16.62 30.91 20.80
N ASP A 210 15.70 30.45 21.66
CA ASP A 210 15.81 30.60 23.12
C ASP A 210 17.05 29.90 23.68
N LEU A 211 17.35 28.70 23.16
CA LEU A 211 18.57 27.96 23.49
C LEU A 211 19.82 28.74 23.04
N LEU A 212 19.83 29.27 21.83
CA LEU A 212 20.95 30.05 21.32
C LEU A 212 21.20 31.31 22.16
N ASP A 213 20.15 32.04 22.51
CA ASP A 213 20.24 33.23 23.35
C ASP A 213 20.83 32.88 24.73
N MET A 214 20.41 31.76 25.32
CA MET A 214 20.94 31.32 26.60
C MET A 214 22.42 30.89 26.52
N LEU A 215 22.80 30.18 25.45
CA LEU A 215 24.19 29.81 25.18
C LEU A 215 25.07 31.04 24.91
N MET A 216 24.54 32.07 24.24
CA MET A 216 25.26 33.32 24.01
C MET A 216 25.49 34.09 25.31
N LYS A 217 24.49 34.14 26.22
CA LYS A 217 24.66 34.73 27.55
C LYS A 217 25.78 34.03 28.34
N LEU A 218 25.76 32.69 28.40
CA LEU A 218 26.81 31.89 29.05
C LEU A 218 28.22 32.19 28.52
N ARG A 219 28.36 32.33 27.19
CA ARG A 219 29.65 32.62 26.55
C ARG A 219 30.11 34.06 26.74
N ASN A 220 29.22 35.03 26.61
CA ASN A 220 29.57 36.45 26.62
C ASN A 220 29.84 36.97 28.04
N GLU A 221 29.05 36.54 29.02
CA GLU A 221 29.12 37.06 30.38
C GLU A 221 30.04 36.20 31.27
N PHE A 222 29.96 34.88 31.12
CA PHE A 222 30.67 33.95 31.99
C PHE A 222 31.85 33.24 31.32
N HIS A 223 32.07 33.46 30.02
CA HIS A 223 33.07 32.73 29.24
C HIS A 223 32.94 31.21 29.43
N TYR A 224 31.70 30.71 29.51
CA TYR A 224 31.41 29.30 29.75
C TYR A 224 30.83 28.66 28.49
N CYS A 225 31.29 27.44 28.17
CA CYS A 225 30.71 26.64 27.10
C CYS A 225 29.98 25.44 27.69
N LEU A 226 28.66 25.34 27.41
CA LEU A 226 27.82 24.22 27.85
C LEU A 226 28.32 22.87 27.33
N PHE A 227 28.76 22.82 26.07
CA PHE A 227 29.12 21.57 25.39
C PHE A 227 30.55 21.10 25.71
N CYS A 228 31.49 22.03 25.95
CA CYS A 228 32.82 21.68 26.49
C CYS A 228 32.77 21.38 28.00
N GLY A 229 31.77 21.92 28.70
CA GLY A 229 31.62 21.77 30.16
C GLY A 229 32.67 22.53 30.97
N CYS A 230 33.22 23.62 30.43
CA CYS A 230 34.28 24.38 31.09
C CYS A 230 34.15 25.90 30.93
N GLN A 231 34.72 26.60 31.90
CA GLN A 231 34.84 28.06 31.93
C GLN A 231 36.25 28.48 31.49
N TYR A 232 36.33 29.51 30.66
CA TYR A 232 37.57 30.04 30.11
C TYR A 232 37.99 31.34 30.81
N GLU A 233 39.28 31.65 30.80
CA GLU A 233 39.84 32.82 31.49
C GLU A 233 39.49 34.16 30.79
N SER A 234 39.24 34.12 29.49
CA SER A 234 38.87 35.29 28.69
C SER A 234 38.07 34.90 27.45
N MET A 235 37.36 35.88 26.87
CA MET A 235 36.62 35.68 25.62
C MET A 235 37.52 35.22 24.47
N GLU A 236 38.77 35.71 24.41
CA GLU A 236 39.75 35.30 23.40
C GLU A 236 40.21 33.84 23.59
N ALA A 237 40.37 33.40 24.85
CA ALA A 237 40.66 32.00 25.18
C ALA A 237 39.48 31.08 24.82
N LEU A 238 38.24 31.56 24.98
CA LEU A 238 37.05 30.81 24.58
C LEU A 238 36.98 30.64 23.06
N LEU A 239 37.15 31.72 22.29
CA LEU A 239 37.07 31.66 20.81
C LEU A 239 38.18 30.83 20.15
N SER A 240 39.35 30.74 20.80
CA SER A 240 40.49 29.98 20.27
C SER A 240 40.45 28.49 20.62
N ASN A 241 39.82 28.12 21.74
CA ASN A 241 39.81 26.73 22.23
C ASN A 241 38.44 26.04 22.11
N CYS A 242 37.35 26.78 21.94
CA CYS A 242 36.00 26.23 21.80
C CYS A 242 35.67 26.01 20.31
N PRO A 243 35.31 24.78 19.88
CA PRO A 243 35.03 24.45 18.47
C PRO A 243 33.91 25.24 17.79
N GLY A 244 32.93 25.73 18.56
CA GLY A 244 31.75 26.39 17.99
C GLY A 244 30.77 26.87 19.05
N ILE A 245 29.55 27.25 18.68
CA ILE A 245 28.47 27.62 19.61
C ILE A 245 27.49 26.46 19.88
N ASN A 246 27.27 25.62 18.87
CA ASN A 246 26.26 24.57 18.84
C ASN A 246 26.81 23.20 19.27
N GLU A 247 25.92 22.29 19.65
CA GLU A 247 26.30 20.92 20.02
C GLU A 247 26.96 20.17 18.86
N ASP A 248 26.50 20.38 17.63
CA ASP A 248 27.00 19.67 16.45
C ASP A 248 28.44 20.06 16.03
N GLU A 249 28.98 21.14 16.62
CA GLU A 249 30.34 21.63 16.39
C GLU A 249 31.36 21.04 17.39
N HIS A 250 30.90 20.32 18.42
CA HIS A 250 31.70 19.76 19.51
C HIS A 250 31.73 18.22 19.50
#